data_AF-A0A965PET3-F1
#
_entry.id   AF-A0A965PET3-F1
#
_cell.length_a   1.000
_cell.length_b   1.000
_cell.length_c   1.000
_cell.angle_alpha   90.00
_cell.angle_beta   90.00
_cell.angle_gamma   90.00
#
_symmetry.space_group_name_H-M   'P 1'
#
loop_
_entity.id
_entity.type
_entity.pdbx_description
1 polymer ?
#
loop_
_entity_poly.entity_id
_entity_poly.type
_entity_poly.pdbx_seq_one_letter_code
_entity_poly.pdbx_strand_id
1 'polypeptide(L)'
;MLGRWQPWHPGHRALFERALAKTGQVCIMIRDCQGWNDSNPFASNLVKDLIKRDLDPLYQGQYEILLVPNIINITYGRDVGYKIEHEVFDNTIHNISATKIRKEMGLK
;
A
#
# COMPACT_ATOMS: atom_id res chain seq x y z
N MET A 1 5.97 -3.49 1.75
CA MET A 1 5.24 -2.20 1.63
C MET A 1 4.29 -2.06 2.81
N LEU A 2 4.17 -0.86 3.41
CA LEU A 2 3.26 -0.59 4.53
C LEU A 2 2.41 0.63 4.21
N GLY A 3 1.09 0.52 4.29
CA GLY A 3 0.20 1.63 3.93
C GLY A 3 -1.25 1.38 4.33
N ARG A 4 -2.09 2.41 4.12
CA ARG A 4 -3.55 2.32 4.33
C ARG A 4 -4.28 1.81 3.10
N TRP A 5 -3.78 2.19 1.92
CA TRP A 5 -4.29 1.77 0.61
C TRP A 5 -5.80 2.10 0.40
N GLN A 6 -6.19 3.35 0.73
CA GLN A 6 -7.59 3.81 0.78
C GLN A 6 -7.93 4.82 -0.34
N PRO A 7 -8.19 4.39 -1.59
CA PRO A 7 -8.18 3.01 -2.09
C PRO A 7 -6.82 2.59 -2.68
N TRP A 8 -6.70 1.33 -3.08
CA TRP A 8 -5.64 0.87 -3.99
C TRP A 8 -5.77 1.58 -5.35
N HIS A 9 -4.65 1.98 -5.96
CA HIS A 9 -4.64 2.80 -7.18
C HIS A 9 -3.31 2.64 -7.95
N PRO A 10 -3.19 3.13 -9.21
CA PRO A 10 -2.01 2.85 -10.04
C PRO A 10 -0.68 3.33 -9.45
N GLY A 11 -0.67 4.43 -8.70
CA GLY A 11 0.55 4.84 -7.98
C GLY A 11 1.05 3.82 -6.95
N HIS A 12 0.14 3.09 -6.28
CA HIS A 12 0.52 2.01 -5.38
C HIS A 12 1.04 0.79 -6.13
N ARG A 13 0.47 0.48 -7.31
CA ARG A 13 0.95 -0.59 -8.20
C ARG A 13 2.38 -0.31 -8.69
N ALA A 14 2.69 0.93 -9.09
CA ALA A 14 4.05 1.30 -9.48
C ALA A 14 5.07 1.10 -8.34
N LEU A 15 4.68 1.40 -7.10
CA LEU A 15 5.49 1.10 -5.92
C LEU A 15 5.68 -0.40 -5.71
N PHE A 16 4.62 -1.19 -5.92
CA PHE A 16 4.69 -2.65 -5.85
C PHE A 16 5.64 -3.24 -6.89
N GLU A 17 5.51 -2.85 -8.16
CA GLU A 17 6.35 -3.37 -9.24
C GLU A 17 7.83 -3.02 -9.02
N ARG A 18 8.12 -1.83 -8.48
CA ARG A 18 9.49 -1.45 -8.11
C ARG A 18 10.05 -2.26 -6.96
N ALA A 19 9.25 -2.47 -5.91
CA ALA A 19 9.66 -3.32 -4.79
C ALA A 19 9.91 -4.77 -5.26
N LEU A 20 9.01 -5.30 -6.08
CA LEU A 20 9.09 -6.64 -6.64
C LEU A 20 10.36 -6.83 -7.49
N ALA A 21 10.68 -5.88 -8.36
CA ALA A 21 11.88 -5.93 -9.20
C ALA A 21 13.20 -6.00 -8.38
N LYS A 22 13.19 -5.48 -7.15
CA LYS A 22 14.36 -5.50 -6.25
C LYS A 22 14.49 -6.81 -5.46
N THR A 23 13.37 -7.37 -5.00
CA THR A 23 13.38 -8.43 -3.98
C THR A 23 12.78 -9.75 -4.44
N GLY A 24 12.09 -9.79 -5.59
CA GLY A 24 11.42 -10.98 -6.13
C GLY A 24 10.13 -11.39 -5.39
N GLN A 25 9.92 -10.87 -4.17
CA GLN A 25 8.68 -11.02 -3.40
C GLN A 25 8.36 -9.76 -2.60
N VAL A 26 7.06 -9.47 -2.42
CA VAL A 26 6.60 -8.29 -1.68
C VAL A 26 5.55 -8.66 -0.63
N CYS A 27 5.80 -8.32 0.63
CA CYS A 27 4.75 -8.30 1.65
C CYS A 27 4.04 -6.94 1.66
N ILE A 28 2.74 -6.92 1.37
CA ILE A 28 1.87 -5.74 1.37
C ILE A 28 1.11 -5.72 2.70
N MET A 29 1.50 -4.82 3.59
CA MET A 29 0.86 -4.64 4.89
C MET A 29 -0.20 -3.54 4.82
N ILE A 30 -1.46 -3.90 5.08
CA ILE A 30 -2.60 -2.98 5.23
C ILE A 30 -2.67 -2.57 6.71
N ARG A 31 -2.55 -1.28 7.00
CA ARG A 31 -2.76 -0.74 8.34
C ARG A 31 -4.25 -0.70 8.67
N ASP A 32 -4.62 -1.31 9.78
CA ASP A 32 -5.96 -1.18 10.35
C ASP A 32 -6.12 0.20 11.00
N CYS A 33 -6.74 1.10 10.23
CA CYS A 33 -7.00 2.49 10.61
C CYS A 33 -8.52 2.79 10.63
N GLN A 34 -9.37 1.79 10.81
CA GLN A 34 -10.81 2.01 10.89
C GLN A 34 -11.18 2.92 12.07
N GLY A 35 -12.10 3.85 11.85
CA GLY A 35 -12.48 4.87 12.84
C GLY A 35 -11.38 5.91 13.16
N TRP A 36 -10.20 5.81 12.54
CA TRP A 36 -9.15 6.80 12.70
C TRP A 36 -9.35 7.94 11.70
N ASN A 37 -9.55 9.16 12.22
CA ASN A 37 -9.60 10.46 11.53
C ASN A 37 -10.47 10.55 10.26
N ASP A 38 -11.48 9.69 10.12
CA ASP A 38 -12.42 9.59 9.00
C ASP A 38 -11.80 9.45 7.61
N SER A 39 -10.50 9.14 7.48
CA SER A 39 -9.83 9.08 6.17
C SER A 39 -9.65 7.65 5.64
N ASN A 40 -10.36 6.69 6.23
CA ASN A 40 -10.31 5.27 5.88
C ASN A 40 -11.72 4.72 5.59
N PRO A 41 -12.39 5.16 4.52
CA PRO A 41 -13.77 4.79 4.26
C PRO A 41 -13.97 3.33 3.85
N PHE A 42 -12.92 2.61 3.44
CA PHE A 42 -13.02 1.22 3.00
C PHE A 42 -12.58 0.25 4.09
N ALA A 43 -13.38 -0.78 4.34
CA ALA A 43 -12.99 -1.90 5.18
C ALA A 43 -11.73 -2.60 4.64
N SER A 44 -10.91 -3.15 5.53
CA SER A 44 -9.65 -3.81 5.17
C SER A 44 -9.84 -4.97 4.18
N ASN A 45 -10.95 -5.70 4.29
CA ASN A 45 -11.32 -6.76 3.34
C ASN A 45 -11.53 -6.22 1.92
N LEU A 46 -12.24 -5.09 1.78
CA LEU A 46 -12.45 -4.47 0.47
C LEU A 46 -11.12 -3.99 -0.13
N VAL A 47 -10.23 -3.40 0.67
CA VAL A 47 -8.90 -3.02 0.22
C VAL A 47 -8.11 -4.23 -0.26
N LYS A 48 -8.14 -5.34 0.50
CA LYS A 48 -7.49 -6.61 0.14
C LYS A 48 -8.02 -7.14 -1.20
N ASP A 49 -9.34 -7.11 -1.41
CA ASP A 49 -9.96 -7.58 -2.64
C ASP A 49 -9.60 -6.72 -3.85
N LEU A 50 -9.48 -5.39 -3.67
CA LEU A 50 -9.03 -4.49 -4.73
C LEU A 50 -7.57 -4.75 -5.13
N ILE A 51 -6.69 -4.99 -4.15
CA ILE A 51 -5.29 -5.34 -4.41
C ILE A 51 -5.22 -6.66 -5.19
N LYS A 52 -5.95 -7.69 -4.72
CA LYS A 52 -5.99 -9.00 -5.37
C LYS A 52 -6.51 -8.91 -6.80
N ARG A 53 -7.59 -8.17 -7.02
CA ARG A 53 -8.16 -7.98 -8.36
C ARG A 53 -7.15 -7.38 -9.35
N ASP A 54 -6.29 -6.48 -8.89
CA ASP A 54 -5.26 -5.85 -9.73
C ASP A 54 -4.03 -6.75 -9.91
N LEU A 55 -3.57 -7.43 -8.86
CA LEU A 55 -2.29 -8.13 -8.85
C LEU A 55 -2.38 -9.63 -9.20
N ASP A 56 -3.48 -10.31 -8.85
CA ASP A 56 -3.61 -11.76 -9.07
C ASP A 56 -3.43 -12.20 -10.54
N PRO A 57 -3.91 -11.44 -11.56
CA PRO A 57 -3.74 -11.85 -12.95
C PRO A 57 -2.28 -12.01 -13.41
N LEU A 58 -1.31 -11.36 -12.73
CA LEU A 58 0.09 -11.29 -13.17
C LEU A 58 1.11 -11.69 -12.11
N TYR A 59 0.77 -11.56 -10.82
CA TYR A 59 1.74 -11.61 -9.73
C TYR A 59 1.41 -12.64 -8.65
N GLN A 60 0.52 -13.61 -8.92
CA GLN A 60 0.26 -14.71 -8.00
C GLN A 60 1.55 -15.40 -7.54
N GLY A 61 1.66 -15.67 -6.23
CA GLY A 61 2.84 -16.27 -5.60
C GLY A 61 4.03 -15.33 -5.39
N GLN A 62 3.95 -14.09 -5.86
CA GLN A 62 5.02 -13.09 -5.70
C GLN A 62 4.73 -12.07 -4.59
N TYR A 63 3.58 -12.17 -3.93
CA TYR A 63 3.22 -11.25 -2.86
C TYR A 63 2.31 -11.90 -1.83
N GLU A 64 2.33 -11.32 -0.63
CA GLU A 64 1.45 -11.65 0.49
C GLU A 64 0.77 -10.39 1.02
N ILE A 65 -0.48 -10.51 1.49
CA ILE A 65 -1.21 -9.39 2.09
C ILE A 65 -1.46 -9.67 3.57
N LEU A 66 -0.94 -8.80 4.44
CA LEU A 66 -1.15 -8.85 5.89
C LEU A 66 -1.96 -7.65 6.37
N LEU A 67 -2.97 -7.89 7.20
CA LEU A 67 -3.57 -6.84 8.02
C LEU A 67 -2.71 -6.66 9.27
N VAL A 68 -2.28 -5.44 9.53
CA VAL A 68 -1.44 -5.09 10.69
C VAL A 68 -2.10 -3.98 11.51
N PRO A 69 -1.78 -3.84 12.81
CA PRO A 69 -2.22 -2.69 13.59
C PRO A 69 -1.84 -1.35 12.94
N ASN A 70 -2.36 -0.25 13.48
CA ASN A 70 -1.99 1.09 13.04
C ASN A 70 -0.52 1.43 13.38
N ILE A 71 0.43 0.89 12.62
CA ILE A 71 1.87 1.12 12.78
C ILE A 71 2.18 2.56 12.35
N ILE A 72 2.48 3.41 13.34
CA ILE A 72 2.80 4.83 13.15
C ILE A 72 4.29 5.14 13.32
N ASN A 73 5.08 4.21 13.85
CA ASN A 73 6.51 4.39 14.08
C ASN A 73 7.25 3.06 13.83
N ILE A 74 8.42 3.14 13.19
CA ILE A 74 9.33 2.01 12.98
C ILE A 74 10.69 2.42 13.57
N THR A 75 11.07 1.80 14.68
CA THR A 75 12.38 1.97 15.31
C THR A 75 13.18 0.69 15.11
N TYR A 76 14.46 0.81 14.75
CA TYR A 76 15.32 -0.33 14.47
C TYR A 76 16.70 -0.15 15.10
N GLY A 77 17.34 -1.27 15.46
CA GLY A 77 18.64 -1.28 16.12
C GLY A 77 19.82 -1.26 15.14
N ARG A 78 21.01 -1.58 15.66
CA ARG A 78 22.20 -1.82 14.84
C ARG A 78 22.06 -3.18 14.12
N ASP A 79 22.51 -3.26 12.87
CA ASP A 79 22.65 -4.50 12.09
C ASP A 79 21.36 -5.33 11.91
N VAL A 80 20.21 -4.67 11.75
CA VAL A 80 18.89 -5.35 11.65
C VAL A 80 18.67 -6.20 10.39
N GLY A 81 19.62 -6.22 9.45
CA GLY A 81 19.57 -7.11 8.28
C GLY A 81 18.53 -6.72 7.21
N TYR A 82 17.89 -5.55 7.32
CA TYR A 82 16.98 -5.02 6.30
C TYR A 82 17.28 -3.56 5.94
N LYS A 83 16.78 -3.14 4.78
CA LYS A 83 16.87 -1.75 4.29
C LYS A 83 15.52 -1.05 4.45
N ILE A 84 15.54 0.22 4.82
CA ILE A 84 14.39 1.12 4.71
C ILE A 84 14.67 2.06 3.55
N GLU A 85 13.79 2.07 2.56
CA GLU A 85 13.93 2.88 1.35
C GLU A 85 12.71 3.79 1.17
N HIS A 86 12.95 4.99 0.65
CA HIS A 86 11.92 5.91 0.20
C HIS A 86 12.02 6.03 -1.32
N GLU A 87 11.01 5.49 -2.01
CA GLU A 87 10.94 5.53 -3.48
C GLU A 87 10.34 6.84 -3.97
N VAL A 88 10.97 7.42 -4.98
CA VAL A 88 10.49 8.62 -5.68
C VAL A 88 10.16 8.23 -7.12
N PHE A 89 9.05 8.75 -7.62
CA PHE A 89 8.58 8.51 -8.98
C PHE A 89 8.57 9.82 -9.77
N ASP A 90 8.15 9.78 -11.03
CA ASP A 90 7.90 10.99 -11.79
C ASP A 90 6.62 11.70 -11.31
N ASN A 91 6.40 12.91 -11.82
CA ASN A 91 5.22 13.71 -11.49
C ASN A 91 3.91 13.02 -11.89
N THR A 92 3.93 12.20 -12.95
CA THR A 92 2.73 11.50 -13.42
C THR A 92 2.21 10.55 -12.34
N ILE A 93 3.10 9.75 -11.76
CA ILE A 93 2.77 8.81 -10.69
C ILE A 93 2.51 9.54 -9.37
N HIS A 94 3.32 10.54 -9.03
CA HIS A 94 3.14 11.32 -7.79
C HIS A 94 1.80 12.08 -7.74
N ASN A 95 1.25 12.47 -8.89
CA ASN A 95 -0.02 13.18 -8.96
C ASN A 95 -1.24 12.30 -8.72
N ILE A 96 -1.08 10.96 -8.76
CA ILE A 96 -2.14 10.01 -8.41
C ILE A 96 -2.30 10.02 -6.89
N SER A 97 -3.44 10.54 -6.43
CA SER A 97 -3.71 10.73 -5.01
C SER A 97 -4.95 9.98 -4.60
N ALA A 98 -4.80 9.09 -3.61
CA ALA A 98 -5.93 8.44 -2.95
C ALA A 98 -6.98 9.45 -2.46
N THR A 99 -6.56 10.63 -1.96
CA THR A 99 -7.50 11.67 -1.50
C THR A 99 -8.31 12.28 -2.64
N LYS A 100 -7.71 12.50 -3.82
CA LYS A 100 -8.46 12.99 -4.99
C LYS A 100 -9.48 11.93 -5.44
N ILE A 101 -9.05 10.67 -5.52
CA ILE A 101 -9.92 9.54 -5.88
C ILE A 101 -11.09 9.40 -4.91
N ARG A 102 -10.83 9.48 -3.59
CA ARG A 102 -11.91 9.44 -2.59
C ARG A 102 -12.91 10.60 -2.78
N LYS A 103 -12.42 11.82 -3.03
CA LYS A 103 -13.30 12.97 -3.30
C LYS A 103 -14.17 12.78 -4.55
N GLU A 104 -13.61 12.23 -5.62
CA GLU A 104 -14.35 11.91 -6.85
C GLU A 104 -15.44 10.85 -6.60
N MET A 105 -15.23 9.98 -5.61
CA MET A 105 -16.23 9.00 -5.14
C MET A 105 -17.23 9.57 -4.12
N GLY A 106 -17.14 10.86 -3.76
CA GLY A 106 -17.97 11.48 -2.72
C GLY A 106 -17.56 11.13 -1.28
N LEU A 107 -16.33 10.67 -1.08
CA LEU A 107 -15.76 10.27 0.22
C LEU A 107 -14.72 11.28 0.71
N LYS A 108 -14.47 11.29 2.02
CA LYS A 108 -13.48 12.16 2.70
C LYS A 108 -12.05 11.60 2.60
#